data_AF-A0A484MRL4-F1
#
_entry.id   AF-A0A484MRL4-F1
#
_cell.length_a   1.000
_cell.length_b   1.000
_cell.length_c   1.000
_cell.angle_alpha   90.00
_cell.angle_beta   90.00
_cell.angle_gamma   90.00
#
_symmetry.space_group_name_H-M   'P 1'
#
loop_
_entity.id
_entity.type
_entity.pdbx_description
1 polymer ?
#
loop_
_entity_poly.entity_id
_entity_poly.type
_entity_poly.pdbx_seq_one_letter_code
_entity_poly.pdbx_strand_id
1 'polypeptide(L)'
;MAAEKLRDLSQPIDVALLDATVNAFYGTGSKDERAAADHILRDLQTNPDMWLQVVHILSNTQNLNTKFFALQVLEGVIKYRWNALPNEQRDGMKNYISELIVKLSSDEASLRRERLYVNKLNVILVQILKHEWPTRWQSFIPDLVAAAKTSETICENCMAILKLLSEEVFDFSRGELTQLKIKELKQSLNSEFQLIHELCLYVLSISQRTELVRATLATLHAFLSWIPLGYIFESQLLERLLNFFPVLAYRNLTLQCLAEVASLSFGDFYNMQYVSMYTIFMVQLQTILPPNTNIPEAYAQGSNEDQAFIQNLALFFTSFFKSHIRVLESSQENINVLLMGLDYLINISYV
;
A
#
# COMPACT_ATOMS: atom_id res chain seq x y z
N MET A 1 -5.88 42.58 -3.88
CA MET A 1 -6.58 42.28 -5.15
C MET A 1 -6.63 40.80 -5.51
N ALA A 2 -5.54 40.10 -5.85
CA ALA A 2 -5.61 38.66 -6.20
C ALA A 2 -6.05 37.77 -5.01
N ALA A 3 -5.46 37.98 -3.83
CA ALA A 3 -5.83 37.25 -2.60
C ALA A 3 -7.29 37.46 -2.18
N GLU A 4 -7.85 38.64 -2.40
CA GLU A 4 -9.24 38.95 -2.05
C GLU A 4 -10.22 38.20 -2.95
N LYS A 5 -9.90 38.04 -4.25
CA LYS A 5 -10.72 37.28 -5.19
C LYS A 5 -10.79 35.79 -4.86
N LEU A 6 -9.70 35.20 -4.36
CA LEU A 6 -9.70 33.79 -3.94
C LEU A 6 -10.45 33.57 -2.61
N ARG A 7 -10.58 34.62 -1.78
CA ARG A 7 -11.23 34.53 -0.45
C ARG A 7 -12.75 34.60 -0.53
N ASP A 8 -13.32 35.14 -1.60
CA ASP A 8 -14.77 35.16 -1.79
C ASP A 8 -15.27 33.82 -2.36
N LEU A 9 -15.72 32.94 -1.46
CA LEU A 9 -16.25 31.61 -1.81
C LEU A 9 -17.77 31.62 -2.06
N SER A 10 -18.42 32.79 -2.10
CA SER A 10 -19.83 32.91 -2.50
C SER A 10 -20.05 32.63 -3.99
N GLN A 11 -18.97 32.68 -4.76
CA GLN A 11 -18.90 32.33 -6.18
C GLN A 11 -17.92 31.17 -6.40
N PRO A 12 -17.99 30.47 -7.55
CA PRO A 12 -16.97 29.50 -7.92
C PRO A 12 -15.58 30.15 -7.92
N ILE A 13 -14.63 29.53 -7.23
CA ILE A 13 -13.26 30.06 -7.12
C ILE A 13 -12.58 30.11 -8.50
N ASP A 14 -11.81 31.17 -8.76
CA ASP A 14 -11.02 31.28 -9.99
C ASP A 14 -9.86 30.26 -9.98
N VAL A 15 -10.06 29.14 -10.69
CA VAL A 15 -9.10 28.03 -10.73
C VAL A 15 -7.79 28.42 -11.41
N ALA A 16 -7.81 29.30 -12.40
CA ALA A 16 -6.57 29.75 -13.06
C ALA A 16 -5.73 30.61 -12.12
N LEU A 17 -6.39 31.46 -11.32
CA LEU A 17 -5.72 32.24 -10.29
C LEU A 17 -5.20 31.36 -9.14
N LEU A 18 -5.95 30.33 -8.76
CA LEU A 18 -5.49 29.34 -7.78
C LEU A 18 -4.26 28.59 -8.30
N ASP A 19 -4.27 28.12 -9.55
CA ASP A 19 -3.13 27.46 -10.19
C ASP A 19 -1.89 28.35 -10.21
N ALA A 20 -2.05 29.64 -10.53
CA ALA A 20 -0.95 30.61 -10.48
C ALA A 20 -0.40 30.77 -9.05
N THR A 21 -1.28 30.81 -8.04
CA THR A 21 -0.88 30.94 -6.63
C THR A 21 -0.14 29.70 -6.14
N VAL A 22 -0.63 28.50 -6.47
CA VAL A 22 0.03 27.23 -6.15
C VAL A 22 1.39 27.14 -6.85
N ASN A 23 1.49 27.55 -8.11
CA ASN A 23 2.76 27.58 -8.84
C ASN A 23 3.76 28.58 -8.24
N ALA A 24 3.29 29.74 -7.75
CA ALA A 24 4.16 30.69 -7.07
C ALA A 24 4.75 30.11 -5.78
N PHE A 25 3.98 29.28 -5.04
CA PHE A 25 4.45 28.60 -3.83
C PHE A 25 5.52 27.54 -4.12
N TYR A 26 5.32 26.68 -5.13
CA TYR A 26 6.26 25.61 -5.49
C TYR A 26 7.39 26.05 -6.45
N GLY A 27 7.28 27.25 -7.01
CA GLY A 27 8.21 27.77 -8.02
C GLY A 27 9.55 28.27 -7.45
N THR A 28 10.42 28.70 -8.35
CA THR A 28 11.74 29.28 -8.04
C THR A 28 11.72 30.80 -7.84
N GLY A 29 10.53 31.37 -7.61
CA GLY A 29 10.33 32.81 -7.39
C GLY A 29 11.02 33.34 -6.13
N SER A 30 10.86 34.64 -5.90
CA SER A 30 11.44 35.30 -4.73
C SER A 30 10.91 34.69 -3.42
N LYS A 31 11.67 34.86 -2.33
CA LYS A 31 11.24 34.38 -1.01
C LYS A 31 9.93 35.04 -0.57
N ASP A 32 9.75 36.32 -0.90
CA ASP A 32 8.56 37.10 -0.52
C ASP A 32 7.32 36.65 -1.30
N GLU A 33 7.45 36.35 -2.60
CA GLU A 33 6.35 35.79 -3.40
C GLU A 33 5.91 34.42 -2.89
N ARG A 34 6.87 33.54 -2.55
CA ARG A 34 6.57 32.23 -1.97
C ARG A 34 5.88 32.35 -0.62
N ALA A 35 6.33 33.26 0.24
CA ALA A 35 5.73 33.50 1.55
C ALA A 35 4.30 34.07 1.43
N ALA A 36 4.07 34.98 0.48
CA ALA A 36 2.75 35.52 0.20
C ALA A 36 1.79 34.43 -0.31
N ALA A 37 2.27 33.56 -1.22
CA ALA A 37 1.49 32.44 -1.72
C ALA A 37 1.16 31.42 -0.61
N ASP A 38 2.14 31.05 0.23
CA ASP A 38 1.91 30.16 1.38
C ASP A 38 0.82 30.71 2.31
N HIS A 39 0.87 32.00 2.63
CA HIS A 39 -0.13 32.63 3.48
C HIS A 39 -1.54 32.53 2.88
N ILE A 40 -1.70 32.82 1.59
CA ILE A 40 -3.00 32.71 0.91
C ILE A 40 -3.51 31.27 0.93
N LEU A 41 -2.65 30.29 0.62
CA LEU A 41 -3.03 28.87 0.59
C LEU A 41 -3.44 28.36 1.98
N ARG A 42 -2.73 28.78 3.04
CA ARG A 42 -3.11 28.47 4.43
C ARG A 42 -4.45 29.06 4.81
N ASP A 43 -4.69 30.33 4.46
CA ASP A 43 -5.97 30.98 4.75
C ASP A 43 -7.12 30.22 4.08
N LEU A 44 -6.96 29.83 2.81
CA LEU A 44 -7.92 29.02 2.08
C LEU A 44 -8.13 27.64 2.74
N GLN A 45 -7.06 26.96 3.16
CA GLN A 45 -7.17 25.66 3.86
C GLN A 45 -7.93 25.76 5.18
N THR A 46 -7.79 26.86 5.91
CA THR A 46 -8.49 27.08 7.18
C THR A 46 -9.93 27.55 7.01
N ASN A 47 -10.32 28.00 5.81
CA ASN A 47 -11.66 28.48 5.54
C ASN A 47 -12.68 27.32 5.66
N PRO A 48 -13.77 27.49 6.44
CA PRO A 48 -14.73 26.43 6.70
C PRO A 48 -15.47 25.92 5.45
N ASP A 49 -15.56 26.74 4.40
CA ASP A 49 -16.36 26.50 3.19
C ASP A 49 -15.50 26.12 1.97
N MET A 50 -14.17 26.14 2.09
CA MET A 50 -13.25 25.83 0.98
C MET A 50 -13.49 24.46 0.35
N TRP A 51 -13.93 23.50 1.15
CA TRP A 51 -14.21 22.14 0.68
C TRP A 51 -15.37 22.09 -0.33
N LEU A 52 -16.31 23.04 -0.28
CA LEU A 52 -17.42 23.14 -1.26
C LEU A 52 -16.90 23.42 -2.68
N GLN A 53 -15.71 24.03 -2.79
CA GLN A 53 -15.08 24.34 -4.06
C GLN A 53 -14.22 23.19 -4.60
N VAL A 54 -13.97 22.13 -3.82
CA VAL A 54 -13.02 21.06 -4.20
C VAL A 54 -13.43 20.38 -5.50
N VAL A 55 -14.71 20.03 -5.65
CA VAL A 55 -15.22 19.39 -6.89
C VAL A 55 -15.03 20.32 -8.10
N HIS A 56 -15.30 21.62 -7.93
CA HIS A 56 -15.09 22.61 -8.98
C HIS A 56 -13.61 22.70 -9.37
N ILE A 57 -12.71 22.78 -8.38
CA ILE A 57 -11.26 22.85 -8.61
C ILE A 57 -10.78 21.61 -9.36
N LEU A 58 -11.06 20.42 -8.84
CA LEU A 58 -10.59 19.15 -9.40
C LEU A 58 -11.10 18.89 -10.82
N SER A 59 -12.26 19.44 -11.17
CA SER A 59 -12.84 19.29 -12.51
C SER A 59 -12.22 20.25 -13.54
N ASN A 60 -11.61 21.35 -13.10
CA ASN A 60 -11.14 22.42 -13.99
C ASN A 60 -9.62 22.61 -14.00
N THR A 61 -8.89 22.14 -12.97
CA THR A 61 -7.43 22.25 -12.93
C THR A 61 -6.74 21.08 -13.66
N GLN A 62 -5.66 21.40 -14.37
CA GLN A 62 -4.69 20.40 -14.87
C GLN A 62 -3.42 20.34 -14.01
N ASN A 63 -3.29 21.24 -13.03
CA ASN A 63 -2.11 21.35 -12.20
C ASN A 63 -2.14 20.30 -11.07
N LEU A 64 -1.15 19.40 -11.07
CA LEU A 64 -1.04 18.35 -10.04
C LEU A 64 -0.97 18.93 -8.63
N ASN A 65 -0.21 20.01 -8.41
CA ASN A 65 -0.07 20.62 -7.09
C ASN A 65 -1.40 21.23 -6.62
N THR A 66 -2.20 21.78 -7.53
CA THR A 66 -3.54 22.30 -7.20
C THR A 66 -4.51 21.15 -6.88
N LYS A 67 -4.44 20.04 -7.63
CA LYS A 67 -5.20 18.82 -7.30
C LYS A 67 -4.86 18.34 -5.88
N PHE A 68 -3.57 18.29 -5.54
CA PHE A 68 -3.11 17.89 -4.20
C PHE A 68 -3.58 18.86 -3.11
N PHE A 69 -3.51 20.16 -3.36
CA PHE A 69 -4.04 21.17 -2.45
C PHE A 69 -5.54 20.96 -2.18
N ALA A 70 -6.35 20.78 -3.22
CA ALA A 70 -7.78 20.54 -3.09
C ALA A 70 -8.09 19.25 -2.31
N LEU A 71 -7.35 18.17 -2.59
CA LEU A 71 -7.48 16.92 -1.83
C LEU A 71 -7.02 17.06 -0.37
N GLN A 72 -6.05 17.92 -0.06
CA GLN A 72 -5.64 18.20 1.32
C GLN A 72 -6.73 18.96 2.10
N VAL A 73 -7.41 19.91 1.46
CA VAL A 73 -8.60 20.57 2.05
C VAL A 73 -9.68 19.52 2.36
N LEU A 74 -9.97 18.65 1.40
CA LEU A 74 -10.97 17.59 1.56
C LEU A 74 -10.59 16.61 2.68
N GLU A 75 -9.32 16.20 2.76
CA GLU A 75 -8.79 15.35 3.82
C GLU A 75 -9.03 15.95 5.22
N GLY A 76 -8.79 17.25 5.38
CA GLY A 76 -9.05 17.94 6.65
C GLY A 76 -10.52 17.92 7.05
N VAL A 77 -11.43 18.06 6.07
CA VAL A 77 -12.87 17.95 6.34
C VAL A 77 -13.27 16.53 6.72
N ILE A 78 -12.75 15.52 6.03
CA ILE A 78 -13.00 14.11 6.35
C ILE A 78 -12.51 13.82 7.78
N LYS A 79 -11.26 14.15 8.11
CA LYS A 79 -10.68 13.82 9.42
C LYS A 79 -11.41 14.48 10.59
N TYR A 80 -11.78 15.76 10.46
CA TYR A 80 -12.21 16.56 11.61
C TYR A 80 -13.69 16.93 11.62
N ARG A 81 -14.37 16.92 10.47
CA ARG A 81 -15.74 17.44 10.33
C ARG A 81 -16.72 16.46 9.67
N TRP A 82 -16.29 15.26 9.27
CA TRP A 82 -17.13 14.31 8.52
C TRP A 82 -18.48 14.02 9.18
N ASN A 83 -18.48 13.76 10.49
CA ASN A 83 -19.70 13.41 11.21
C ASN A 83 -20.68 14.59 11.40
N ALA A 84 -20.21 15.84 11.21
CA ALA A 84 -21.05 17.03 11.26
C ALA A 84 -21.74 17.33 9.91
N LEU A 85 -21.30 16.68 8.83
CA LEU A 85 -21.87 16.92 7.50
C LEU A 85 -23.21 16.19 7.31
N PRO A 86 -24.17 16.81 6.59
CA PRO A 86 -25.35 16.14 6.06
C PRO A 86 -24.99 14.88 5.25
N ASN A 87 -25.87 13.88 5.29
CA ASN A 87 -25.69 12.61 4.57
C ASN A 87 -25.49 12.83 3.06
N GLU A 88 -26.29 13.71 2.45
CA GLU A 88 -26.20 14.00 1.01
C GLU A 88 -24.81 14.52 0.60
N GLN A 89 -24.19 15.36 1.43
CA GLN A 89 -22.85 15.89 1.16
C GLN A 89 -21.78 14.80 1.31
N ARG A 90 -21.93 13.91 2.30
CA ARG A 90 -21.05 12.75 2.47
C ARG A 90 -21.14 11.80 1.28
N ASP A 91 -22.35 11.45 0.86
CA ASP A 91 -22.59 10.55 -0.27
C ASP A 91 -22.14 11.19 -1.59
N GLY A 92 -22.35 12.49 -1.77
CA GLY A 92 -21.81 13.24 -2.90
C GLY A 92 -20.28 13.16 -3.00
N MET A 93 -19.57 13.35 -1.88
CA MET A 93 -18.10 13.23 -1.85
C MET A 93 -17.64 11.78 -2.07
N LYS A 94 -18.30 10.80 -1.45
CA LYS A 94 -18.03 9.36 -1.65
C LYS A 94 -18.12 8.98 -3.11
N ASN A 95 -19.22 9.35 -3.76
CA ASN A 95 -19.49 9.03 -5.16
C ASN A 95 -18.48 9.72 -6.07
N TYR A 96 -18.25 11.02 -5.89
CA TYR A 96 -17.32 11.78 -6.72
C TYR A 96 -15.89 11.22 -6.68
N ILE A 97 -15.35 10.92 -5.48
CA ILE A 97 -14.01 10.35 -5.35
C ILE A 97 -13.94 8.96 -5.96
N SER A 98 -14.95 8.12 -5.74
CA SER A 98 -15.01 6.76 -6.30
C SER A 98 -15.08 6.77 -7.83
N GLU A 99 -15.96 7.61 -8.41
CA GLU A 99 -16.09 7.79 -9.86
C GLU A 99 -14.79 8.30 -10.49
N LEU A 100 -14.11 9.23 -9.83
CA LEU A 100 -12.86 9.78 -10.33
C LEU A 100 -11.73 8.74 -10.30
N ILE A 101 -11.65 7.93 -9.24
CA ILE A 101 -10.72 6.80 -9.17
C ILE A 101 -10.99 5.81 -10.30
N VAL A 102 -12.26 5.40 -10.51
CA VAL A 102 -12.63 4.47 -11.58
C VAL A 102 -12.28 5.04 -12.95
N LYS A 103 -12.61 6.32 -13.20
CA LYS A 103 -12.31 7.01 -14.46
C LYS A 103 -10.81 7.04 -14.77
N LEU A 104 -9.98 7.29 -13.75
CA LEU A 104 -8.53 7.41 -13.94
C LEU A 104 -7.82 6.06 -14.01
N SER A 105 -8.39 5.02 -13.40
CA SER A 105 -7.84 3.66 -13.35
C SER A 105 -8.37 2.73 -14.43
N SER A 106 -9.38 3.14 -15.20
CA SER A 106 -9.97 2.32 -16.27
C SER A 106 -9.08 2.16 -17.51
N ASP A 107 -8.13 3.08 -17.72
CA ASP A 107 -7.18 3.07 -18.83
C ASP A 107 -5.74 3.09 -18.32
N GLU A 108 -4.86 2.31 -18.93
CA GLU A 108 -3.47 2.20 -18.50
C GLU A 108 -2.69 3.52 -18.71
N ALA A 109 -2.85 4.18 -19.85
CA ALA A 109 -2.13 5.43 -20.11
C ALA A 109 -2.54 6.52 -19.11
N SER A 110 -3.83 6.60 -18.78
CA SER A 110 -4.35 7.46 -17.72
C SER A 110 -3.78 7.09 -16.35
N LEU A 111 -3.85 5.82 -15.93
CA LEU A 111 -3.36 5.36 -14.63
C LEU A 111 -1.87 5.65 -14.44
N ARG A 112 -1.07 5.45 -15.49
CA ARG A 112 0.37 5.72 -15.46
C ARG A 112 0.67 7.22 -15.41
N ARG A 113 0.01 8.03 -16.24
CA ARG A 113 0.19 9.50 -16.28
C ARG A 113 -0.24 10.16 -14.97
N GLU A 114 -1.34 9.73 -14.39
CA GLU A 114 -1.96 10.33 -13.21
C GLU A 114 -1.61 9.57 -11.92
N ARG A 115 -0.58 8.71 -11.91
CA ARG A 115 -0.25 7.79 -10.81
C ARG A 115 -0.21 8.47 -9.44
N LEU A 116 0.47 9.62 -9.33
CA LEU A 116 0.55 10.37 -8.07
C LEU A 116 -0.81 10.89 -7.61
N TYR A 117 -1.64 11.34 -8.56
CA TYR A 117 -2.98 11.83 -8.28
C TYR A 117 -3.92 10.70 -7.84
N VAL A 118 -3.91 9.58 -8.56
CA VAL A 118 -4.67 8.37 -8.20
C VAL A 118 -4.26 7.86 -6.81
N ASN A 119 -2.97 7.81 -6.51
CA ASN A 119 -2.49 7.44 -5.18
C ASN A 119 -3.06 8.36 -4.09
N LYS A 120 -3.07 9.69 -4.32
CA LYS A 120 -3.65 10.62 -3.35
C LYS A 120 -5.17 10.44 -3.23
N LEU A 121 -5.89 10.19 -4.32
CA LEU A 121 -7.32 9.88 -4.29
C LEU A 121 -7.61 8.60 -3.50
N ASN A 122 -6.80 7.55 -3.65
CA ASN A 122 -6.93 6.31 -2.86
C ASN A 122 -6.77 6.59 -1.36
N VAL A 123 -5.82 7.45 -0.97
CA VAL A 123 -5.67 7.88 0.44
C VAL A 123 -6.95 8.60 0.91
N ILE A 124 -7.51 9.50 0.12
CA ILE A 124 -8.78 10.18 0.46
C ILE A 124 -9.92 9.19 0.61
N LEU A 125 -10.05 8.22 -0.31
CA LEU A 125 -11.05 7.17 -0.22
C LEU A 125 -10.90 6.38 1.09
N VAL A 126 -9.68 5.98 1.45
CA VAL A 126 -9.44 5.26 2.71
C VAL A 126 -9.76 6.10 3.95
N GLN A 127 -9.49 7.41 3.92
CA GLN A 127 -9.94 8.30 5.00
C GLN A 127 -11.46 8.32 5.13
N ILE A 128 -12.21 8.30 4.00
CA ILE A 128 -13.67 8.17 4.03
C ILE A 128 -14.10 6.82 4.61
N LEU A 129 -13.44 5.73 4.22
CA LEU A 129 -13.75 4.38 4.72
C LEU A 129 -13.58 4.26 6.23
N LYS A 130 -12.59 4.92 6.84
CA LYS A 130 -12.42 4.94 8.31
C LYS A 130 -13.67 5.46 9.04
N HIS A 131 -14.48 6.30 8.40
CA HIS A 131 -15.73 6.81 8.96
C HIS A 131 -16.96 5.99 8.56
N GLU A 132 -17.04 5.56 7.30
CA GLU A 132 -18.26 4.99 6.73
C GLU A 132 -18.29 3.46 6.80
N TRP A 133 -17.16 2.80 6.62
CA TRP A 133 -17.04 1.34 6.68
C TRP A 133 -16.74 0.89 8.13
N PRO A 134 -17.28 -0.24 8.59
CA PRO A 134 -18.14 -1.20 7.88
C PRO A 134 -19.64 -0.87 7.89
N THR A 135 -20.11 -0.07 8.83
CA THR A 135 -21.55 0.00 9.16
C THR A 135 -22.42 0.67 8.10
N ARG A 136 -21.94 1.78 7.51
CA ARG A 136 -22.70 2.64 6.57
C ARG A 136 -22.38 2.35 5.10
N TRP A 137 -21.32 1.58 4.85
CA TRP A 137 -20.89 1.20 3.51
C TRP A 137 -20.53 -0.28 3.44
N GLN A 138 -21.47 -1.14 3.84
CA GLN A 138 -21.26 -2.58 3.99
C GLN A 138 -20.80 -3.27 2.70
N SER A 139 -21.31 -2.83 1.55
CA SER A 139 -20.99 -3.43 0.26
C SER A 139 -19.60 -3.07 -0.28
N PHE A 140 -18.83 -2.20 0.40
CA PHE A 140 -17.57 -1.67 -0.16
C PHE A 140 -16.59 -2.76 -0.61
N ILE A 141 -16.28 -3.75 0.23
CA ILE A 141 -15.34 -4.82 -0.12
C ILE A 141 -15.90 -5.70 -1.25
N PRO A 142 -17.16 -6.21 -1.16
CA PRO A 142 -17.79 -6.93 -2.27
C PRO A 142 -17.77 -6.17 -3.61
N ASP A 143 -18.15 -4.88 -3.60
CA ASP A 143 -18.22 -4.04 -4.79
C ASP A 143 -16.82 -3.77 -5.36
N LEU A 144 -15.82 -3.55 -4.50
CA LEU A 144 -14.43 -3.36 -4.91
C LEU A 144 -13.86 -4.63 -5.55
N VAL A 145 -14.12 -5.80 -4.96
CA VAL A 145 -13.69 -7.10 -5.53
C VAL A 145 -14.40 -7.37 -6.85
N ALA A 146 -15.68 -7.04 -6.97
CA ALA A 146 -16.43 -7.16 -8.22
C ALA A 146 -15.84 -6.24 -9.31
N ALA A 147 -15.57 -4.98 -8.99
CA ALA A 147 -14.94 -4.03 -9.91
C ALA A 147 -13.54 -4.48 -10.34
N ALA A 148 -12.72 -4.99 -9.43
CA ALA A 148 -11.39 -5.50 -9.72
C ALA A 148 -11.39 -6.62 -10.77
N LYS A 149 -12.45 -7.44 -10.83
CA LYS A 149 -12.59 -8.52 -11.83
C LYS A 149 -12.95 -8.03 -13.24
N THR A 150 -13.32 -6.76 -13.41
CA THR A 150 -13.74 -6.21 -14.71
C THR A 150 -12.58 -5.69 -15.57
N SER A 151 -11.48 -5.27 -14.95
CA SER A 151 -10.30 -4.75 -15.64
C SER A 151 -9.06 -4.93 -14.76
N GLU A 152 -7.96 -5.38 -15.36
CA GLU A 152 -6.69 -5.55 -14.62
C GLU A 152 -6.09 -4.22 -14.14
N THR A 153 -6.33 -3.09 -14.83
CA THR A 153 -5.85 -1.77 -14.35
C THR A 153 -6.67 -1.27 -13.16
N ILE A 154 -7.98 -1.54 -13.15
CA ILE A 154 -8.84 -1.29 -11.99
C ILE A 154 -8.41 -2.21 -10.85
N CYS A 155 -8.17 -3.49 -11.13
CA CYS A 155 -7.66 -4.45 -10.15
C CYS A 155 -6.37 -3.98 -9.49
N GLU A 156 -5.42 -3.46 -10.29
CA GLU A 156 -4.14 -2.93 -9.79
C GLU A 156 -4.38 -1.81 -8.76
N ASN A 157 -5.31 -0.90 -9.06
CA ASN A 157 -5.66 0.17 -8.14
C ASN A 157 -6.47 -0.32 -6.93
N CYS A 158 -7.34 -1.30 -7.10
CA CYS A 158 -8.06 -1.96 -6.02
C CYS A 158 -7.09 -2.61 -5.02
N MET A 159 -6.02 -3.26 -5.50
CA MET A 159 -4.96 -3.80 -4.64
C MET A 159 -4.27 -2.69 -3.83
N ALA A 160 -4.00 -1.54 -4.44
CA ALA A 160 -3.43 -0.39 -3.74
C ALA A 160 -4.38 0.18 -2.66
N ILE A 161 -5.68 0.26 -2.93
CA ILE A 161 -6.69 0.69 -1.94
C ILE A 161 -6.76 -0.30 -0.77
N LEU A 162 -6.80 -1.60 -1.07
CA LEU A 162 -6.83 -2.67 -0.05
C LEU A 162 -5.58 -2.64 0.84
N LYS A 163 -4.42 -2.41 0.25
CA LYS A 163 -3.16 -2.24 0.98
C LYS A 163 -3.24 -1.05 1.94
N LEU A 164 -3.62 0.13 1.44
CA LEU A 164 -3.75 1.34 2.26
C LEU A 164 -4.76 1.15 3.39
N LEU A 165 -5.89 0.48 3.13
CA LEU A 165 -6.88 0.17 4.15
C LEU A 165 -6.31 -0.75 5.23
N SER A 166 -5.51 -1.75 4.85
CA SER A 166 -4.78 -2.61 5.80
C SER A 166 -3.89 -1.80 6.71
N GLU A 167 -3.01 -0.99 6.12
CA GLU A 167 -2.00 -0.20 6.84
C GLU A 167 -2.67 0.80 7.79
N GLU A 168 -3.73 1.48 7.34
CA GLU A 168 -4.48 2.43 8.18
C GLU A 168 -5.19 1.75 9.36
N VAL A 169 -5.67 0.51 9.19
CA VAL A 169 -6.40 -0.21 10.24
C VAL A 169 -5.44 -0.91 11.21
N PHE A 170 -4.36 -1.51 10.72
CA PHE A 170 -3.48 -2.38 11.51
C PHE A 170 -2.20 -1.69 12.00
N ASP A 171 -1.62 -0.77 11.21
CA ASP A 171 -0.32 -0.17 11.49
C ASP A 171 -0.43 1.27 12.03
N PHE A 172 -1.29 2.10 11.42
CA PHE A 172 -1.36 3.55 11.72
C PHE A 172 -2.56 3.96 12.58
N SER A 173 -3.45 3.02 12.94
CA SER A 173 -4.67 3.37 13.69
C SER A 173 -4.43 3.86 15.12
N ARG A 174 -3.24 3.59 15.70
CA ARG A 174 -2.89 3.98 17.07
C ARG A 174 -2.72 5.49 17.18
N GLY A 175 -3.61 6.14 17.94
CA GLY A 175 -3.57 7.59 18.20
C GLY A 175 -4.48 8.41 17.29
N GLU A 176 -4.97 7.83 16.19
CA GLU A 176 -5.94 8.50 15.30
C GLU A 176 -7.39 8.06 15.53
N LEU A 177 -7.61 6.79 15.89
CA LEU A 177 -8.93 6.20 16.07
C LEU A 177 -9.13 5.73 17.52
N THR A 178 -10.38 5.67 17.95
CA THR A 178 -10.73 5.08 19.26
C THR A 178 -10.48 3.58 19.24
N GLN A 179 -10.10 2.99 20.38
CA GLN A 179 -9.86 1.53 20.49
C GLN A 179 -11.06 0.70 20.01
N LEU A 180 -12.28 1.17 20.29
CA LEU A 180 -13.51 0.52 19.83
C LEU A 180 -13.62 0.51 18.31
N LYS A 181 -13.35 1.66 17.66
CA LYS A 181 -13.40 1.74 16.19
C LYS A 181 -12.31 0.90 15.53
N ILE A 182 -11.10 0.87 16.10
CA ILE A 182 -10.02 0.00 15.64
C ILE A 182 -10.45 -1.47 15.69
N LYS A 183 -11.03 -1.89 16.82
CA LYS A 183 -11.51 -3.26 16.99
C LYS A 183 -12.59 -3.61 15.95
N GLU A 184 -13.55 -2.72 15.72
CA GLU A 184 -14.60 -2.89 14.71
C GLU A 184 -14.01 -3.06 13.30
N LEU A 185 -13.14 -2.14 12.87
CA LEU A 185 -12.49 -2.19 11.55
C LEU A 185 -11.67 -3.47 11.36
N LYS A 186 -10.90 -3.89 12.38
CA LYS A 186 -10.14 -5.14 12.34
C LYS A 186 -11.04 -6.36 12.21
N GLN A 187 -12.13 -6.42 12.98
CA GLN A 187 -13.08 -7.53 12.92
C GLN A 187 -13.75 -7.63 11.56
N SER A 188 -14.18 -6.49 11.00
CA SER A 188 -14.80 -6.47 9.68
C SER A 188 -13.83 -6.79 8.55
N LEU A 189 -12.56 -6.40 8.64
CA LEU A 189 -11.60 -6.74 7.58
C LEU A 189 -11.29 -8.23 7.62
N ASN A 190 -11.22 -8.82 8.80
CA ASN A 190 -11.07 -10.26 8.97
C ASN A 190 -12.29 -11.03 8.43
N SER A 191 -13.52 -10.55 8.66
CA SER A 191 -14.72 -11.24 8.14
C SER A 191 -14.83 -11.20 6.62
N GLU A 192 -14.34 -10.13 5.99
CA GLU A 192 -14.34 -9.97 4.52
C GLU A 192 -13.07 -10.54 3.86
N PHE A 193 -12.09 -11.00 4.64
CA PHE A 193 -10.77 -11.35 4.12
C PHE A 193 -10.81 -12.52 3.14
N GLN A 194 -11.76 -13.44 3.26
CA GLN A 194 -11.91 -14.53 2.31
C GLN A 194 -12.04 -14.02 0.86
N LEU A 195 -12.88 -13.02 0.62
CA LEU A 195 -13.09 -12.44 -0.71
C LEU A 195 -11.82 -11.77 -1.25
N ILE A 196 -11.10 -11.08 -0.37
CA ILE A 196 -9.83 -10.41 -0.70
C ILE A 196 -8.75 -11.45 -1.03
N HIS A 197 -8.67 -12.52 -0.25
CA HIS A 197 -7.71 -13.60 -0.44
C HIS A 197 -7.96 -14.36 -1.74
N GLU A 198 -9.22 -14.68 -2.06
CA GLU A 198 -9.60 -15.29 -3.33
C GLU A 198 -9.21 -14.41 -4.53
N LEU A 199 -9.39 -13.09 -4.43
CA LEU A 199 -8.95 -12.14 -5.45
C LEU A 199 -7.42 -12.15 -5.61
N CYS A 200 -6.66 -12.14 -4.50
CA CYS A 200 -5.20 -12.19 -4.54
C CYS A 200 -4.69 -13.48 -5.21
N LEU A 201 -5.24 -14.64 -4.82
CA LEU A 201 -4.86 -15.92 -5.42
C LEU A 201 -5.25 -16.01 -6.90
N TYR A 202 -6.41 -15.46 -7.27
CA TYR A 202 -6.82 -15.38 -8.68
C TYR A 202 -5.80 -14.59 -9.49
N VAL A 203 -5.44 -13.37 -9.06
CA VAL A 203 -4.45 -12.54 -9.76
C VAL A 203 -3.09 -13.23 -9.87
N LEU A 204 -2.59 -13.79 -8.76
CA LEU A 204 -1.31 -14.51 -8.72
C LEU A 204 -1.30 -15.78 -9.59
N SER A 205 -2.46 -16.32 -9.94
CA SER A 205 -2.57 -17.54 -10.74
C SER A 205 -2.67 -17.27 -12.24
N ILE A 206 -3.32 -16.18 -12.64
CA ILE A 206 -3.73 -15.97 -14.03
C ILE A 206 -3.17 -14.71 -14.68
N SER A 207 -2.83 -13.66 -13.90
CA SER A 207 -2.41 -12.39 -14.48
C SER A 207 -0.98 -12.48 -15.00
N GLN A 208 -0.76 -11.90 -16.18
CA GLN A 208 0.57 -11.73 -16.78
C GLN A 208 1.06 -10.28 -16.66
N ARG A 209 0.26 -9.37 -16.08
CA ARG A 209 0.63 -7.97 -15.94
C ARG A 209 1.53 -7.76 -14.73
N THR A 210 2.79 -7.42 -15.01
CA THR A 210 3.81 -7.23 -13.98
C THR A 210 3.39 -6.26 -12.88
N GLU A 211 2.85 -5.10 -13.22
CA GLU A 211 2.45 -4.09 -12.23
C GLU A 211 1.30 -4.57 -11.33
N LEU A 212 0.35 -5.34 -11.86
CA LEU A 212 -0.75 -5.91 -11.08
C LEU A 212 -0.24 -7.02 -10.14
N VAL A 213 0.64 -7.89 -10.60
CA VAL A 213 1.27 -8.92 -9.74
C VAL A 213 2.09 -8.25 -8.63
N ARG A 214 2.88 -7.22 -8.95
CA ARG A 214 3.64 -6.44 -7.95
C ARG A 214 2.73 -5.75 -6.94
N ALA A 215 1.64 -5.13 -7.40
CA ALA A 215 0.65 -4.51 -6.51
C ALA A 215 0.05 -5.57 -5.56
N THR A 216 -0.31 -6.74 -6.09
CA THR A 216 -0.89 -7.84 -5.29
C THR A 216 0.10 -8.39 -4.25
N LEU A 217 1.36 -8.59 -4.61
CA LEU A 217 2.40 -9.01 -3.66
C LEU A 217 2.64 -7.96 -2.56
N ALA A 218 2.69 -6.67 -2.93
CA ALA A 218 2.82 -5.59 -1.96
C ALA A 218 1.60 -5.48 -1.02
N THR A 219 0.41 -5.78 -1.53
CA THR A 219 -0.82 -5.85 -0.72
C THR A 219 -0.80 -7.05 0.22
N LEU A 220 -0.39 -8.23 -0.26
CA LEU A 220 -0.21 -9.42 0.57
C LEU A 220 0.81 -9.19 1.69
N HIS A 221 1.93 -8.54 1.42
CA HIS A 221 2.91 -8.16 2.44
C HIS A 221 2.27 -7.40 3.61
N ALA A 222 1.37 -6.46 3.33
CA ALA A 222 0.64 -5.70 4.37
C ALA A 222 -0.46 -6.52 5.09
N PHE A 223 -0.79 -7.72 4.60
CA PHE A 223 -1.78 -8.62 5.19
C PHE A 223 -1.16 -9.70 6.08
N LEU A 224 0.02 -10.20 5.71
CA LEU A 224 0.64 -11.40 6.32
C LEU A 224 0.86 -11.29 7.83
N SER A 225 1.00 -10.07 8.36
CA SER A 225 1.21 -9.82 9.80
C SER A 225 -0.03 -10.03 10.67
N TRP A 226 -1.24 -10.06 10.10
CA TRP A 226 -2.48 -10.09 10.88
C TRP A 226 -3.54 -11.09 10.40
N ILE A 227 -3.43 -11.65 9.19
CA ILE A 227 -4.43 -12.58 8.67
C ILE A 227 -4.41 -13.94 9.39
N PRO A 228 -5.54 -14.66 9.42
CA PRO A 228 -5.57 -16.02 9.95
C PRO A 228 -4.58 -16.95 9.21
N LEU A 229 -3.84 -17.75 9.98
CA LEU A 229 -2.75 -18.60 9.48
C LEU A 229 -3.18 -19.65 8.45
N GLY A 230 -4.43 -20.10 8.50
CA GLY A 230 -4.99 -21.01 7.50
C GLY A 230 -4.91 -20.44 6.07
N TYR A 231 -5.02 -19.11 5.90
CA TYR A 231 -4.84 -18.50 4.58
C TYR A 231 -3.38 -18.60 4.07
N ILE A 232 -2.40 -18.72 4.96
CA ILE A 232 -0.99 -18.82 4.61
C ILE A 232 -0.60 -20.28 4.39
N PHE A 233 -0.87 -21.13 5.39
CA PHE A 233 -0.33 -22.50 5.48
C PHE A 233 -1.28 -23.60 4.99
N GLU A 234 -2.58 -23.32 4.88
CA GLU A 234 -3.61 -24.28 4.44
C GLU A 234 -4.20 -23.92 3.08
N SER A 235 -3.63 -22.90 2.41
CA SER A 235 -3.98 -22.48 1.06
C SER A 235 -2.78 -22.61 0.10
N GLN A 236 -2.98 -22.26 -1.17
CA GLN A 236 -1.89 -22.22 -2.16
C GLN A 236 -0.96 -21.01 -2.01
N LEU A 237 -1.23 -20.08 -1.07
CA LEU A 237 -0.51 -18.81 -0.97
C LEU A 237 1.01 -19.02 -0.80
N LEU A 238 1.42 -19.85 0.16
CA LEU A 238 2.84 -20.09 0.43
C LEU A 238 3.56 -20.71 -0.77
N GLU A 239 2.95 -21.69 -1.43
CA GLU A 239 3.47 -22.30 -2.65
C GLU A 239 3.62 -21.26 -3.78
N ARG A 240 2.62 -20.40 -3.96
CA ARG A 240 2.67 -19.32 -4.97
C ARG A 240 3.81 -18.36 -4.67
N LEU A 241 3.98 -17.92 -3.42
CA LEU A 241 5.10 -17.05 -3.02
C LEU A 241 6.44 -17.72 -3.37
N LEU A 242 6.65 -18.98 -2.99
CA LEU A 242 7.89 -19.70 -3.35
C LEU A 242 8.08 -19.78 -4.87
N ASN A 243 7.03 -19.96 -5.66
CA ASN A 243 7.13 -19.95 -7.13
C ASN A 243 7.46 -18.57 -7.73
N PHE A 244 7.06 -17.47 -7.07
CA PHE A 244 7.39 -16.11 -7.49
C PHE A 244 8.79 -15.66 -7.06
N PHE A 245 9.40 -16.29 -6.05
CA PHE A 245 10.71 -15.90 -5.52
C PHE A 245 11.83 -15.88 -6.57
N PRO A 246 12.01 -16.91 -7.43
CA PRO A 246 13.09 -16.89 -8.42
C PRO A 246 12.90 -15.85 -9.54
N VAL A 247 11.68 -15.35 -9.73
CA VAL A 247 11.35 -14.43 -10.83
C VAL A 247 11.85 -13.01 -10.51
N LEU A 248 12.81 -12.52 -11.29
CA LEU A 248 13.53 -11.26 -11.03
C LEU A 248 12.61 -10.06 -10.77
N ALA A 249 11.51 -9.92 -11.53
CA ALA A 249 10.57 -8.80 -11.40
C ALA A 249 9.81 -8.76 -10.05
N TYR A 250 9.75 -9.89 -9.35
CA TYR A 250 8.94 -10.09 -8.14
C TYR A 250 9.77 -10.46 -6.91
N ARG A 251 11.01 -10.94 -7.11
CA ARG A 251 11.92 -11.49 -6.10
C ARG A 251 11.95 -10.71 -4.79
N ASN A 252 12.18 -9.40 -4.84
CA ASN A 252 12.28 -8.56 -3.64
C ASN A 252 10.98 -8.50 -2.84
N LEU A 253 9.85 -8.25 -3.52
CA LEU A 253 8.54 -8.20 -2.86
C LEU A 253 8.14 -9.57 -2.30
N THR A 254 8.41 -10.64 -3.05
CA THR A 254 8.15 -12.00 -2.59
C THR A 254 9.01 -12.36 -1.38
N LEU A 255 10.27 -11.96 -1.36
CA LEU A 255 11.16 -12.21 -0.23
C LEU A 255 10.71 -11.46 1.02
N GLN A 256 10.18 -10.24 0.87
CA GLN A 256 9.54 -9.51 1.97
C GLN A 256 8.33 -10.28 2.52
N CYS A 257 7.46 -10.79 1.64
CA CYS A 257 6.36 -11.67 2.06
C CYS A 257 6.87 -12.92 2.80
N LEU A 258 7.89 -13.61 2.29
CA LEU A 258 8.46 -14.79 2.93
C LEU A 258 9.11 -14.45 4.28
N ALA A 259 9.72 -13.27 4.43
CA ALA A 259 10.29 -12.80 5.69
C ALA A 259 9.20 -12.53 6.74
N GLU A 260 8.07 -11.94 6.35
CA GLU A 260 6.90 -11.80 7.21
C GLU A 260 6.39 -13.17 7.66
N VAL A 261 6.19 -14.12 6.73
CA VAL A 261 5.78 -15.50 7.06
C VAL A 261 6.78 -16.17 8.01
N ALA A 262 8.09 -15.99 7.78
CA ALA A 262 9.15 -16.53 8.61
C ALA A 262 9.20 -15.94 10.03
N SER A 263 8.59 -14.78 10.26
CA SER A 263 8.53 -14.14 11.57
C SER A 263 7.35 -14.62 12.43
N LEU A 264 6.31 -15.16 11.80
CA LEU A 264 5.10 -15.68 12.44
C LEU A 264 5.43 -16.86 13.36
N SER A 265 4.99 -16.85 14.62
CA SER A 265 5.26 -17.95 15.57
C SER A 265 4.01 -18.31 16.37
N PHE A 266 3.55 -19.56 16.22
CA PHE A 266 2.26 -20.02 16.77
C PHE A 266 2.33 -21.47 17.27
N GLY A 267 3.33 -21.74 18.11
CA GLY A 267 3.61 -23.08 18.60
C GLY A 267 4.05 -24.03 17.48
N ASP A 268 3.91 -25.32 17.72
CA ASP A 268 4.52 -26.36 16.86
C ASP A 268 3.64 -26.81 15.68
N PHE A 269 2.42 -26.29 15.56
CA PHE A 269 1.40 -26.82 14.63
C PHE A 269 1.83 -26.75 13.16
N TYR A 270 2.50 -25.66 12.75
CA TYR A 270 2.96 -25.46 11.37
C TYR A 270 4.45 -25.74 11.16
N ASN A 271 5.12 -26.44 12.09
CA ASN A 271 6.56 -26.71 12.02
C ASN A 271 6.97 -27.39 10.70
N MET A 272 6.18 -28.33 10.19
CA MET A 272 6.47 -29.00 8.92
C MET A 272 6.41 -28.04 7.72
N GLN A 273 5.49 -27.08 7.73
CA GLN A 273 5.34 -26.06 6.70
C GLN A 273 6.54 -25.09 6.73
N TYR A 274 7.05 -24.72 7.91
CA TYR A 274 8.26 -23.90 8.02
C TYR A 274 9.51 -24.63 7.49
N VAL A 275 9.67 -25.93 7.81
CA VAL A 275 10.75 -26.74 7.25
C VAL A 275 10.64 -26.80 5.73
N SER A 276 9.45 -27.11 5.20
CA SER A 276 9.21 -27.18 3.76
C SER A 276 9.51 -25.84 3.06
N MET A 277 8.99 -24.74 3.60
CA MET A 277 9.25 -23.39 3.10
C MET A 277 10.74 -23.10 3.04
N TYR A 278 11.46 -23.31 4.15
CA TYR A 278 12.88 -23.02 4.25
C TYR A 278 13.70 -23.87 3.29
N THR A 279 13.42 -25.17 3.19
CA THR A 279 14.14 -26.07 2.27
C THR A 279 13.93 -25.68 0.81
N ILE A 280 12.68 -25.40 0.39
CA ILE A 280 12.38 -24.97 -0.99
C ILE A 280 13.04 -23.62 -1.28
N PHE A 281 12.92 -22.67 -0.35
CA PHE A 281 13.55 -21.35 -0.44
C PHE A 281 15.07 -21.48 -0.62
N MET A 282 15.73 -22.32 0.17
CA MET A 282 17.18 -22.50 0.12
C MET A 282 17.65 -23.16 -1.19
N VAL A 283 16.87 -24.07 -1.76
CA VAL A 283 17.16 -24.62 -3.11
C VAL A 283 17.10 -23.51 -4.15
N GLN A 284 16.05 -22.69 -4.13
CA GLN A 284 15.90 -21.58 -5.08
C GLN A 284 16.98 -20.50 -4.87
N LEU A 285 17.31 -20.16 -3.62
CA LEU A 285 18.34 -19.18 -3.30
C LEU A 285 19.69 -19.58 -3.87
N GLN A 286 20.08 -20.85 -3.77
CA GLN A 286 21.35 -21.33 -4.35
C GLN A 286 21.41 -21.19 -5.87
N THR A 287 20.27 -21.21 -6.56
CA THR A 287 20.23 -20.93 -8.01
C THR A 287 20.38 -19.45 -8.34
N ILE A 288 19.89 -18.57 -7.45
CA ILE A 288 19.88 -17.11 -7.63
C ILE A 288 21.22 -16.50 -7.20
N LEU A 289 21.74 -16.96 -6.06
CA LEU A 289 22.95 -16.50 -5.41
C LEU A 289 23.78 -17.72 -5.02
N PRO A 290 24.61 -18.26 -5.94
CA PRO A 290 25.43 -19.44 -5.67
C PRO A 290 26.29 -19.29 -4.40
N PRO A 291 26.52 -20.36 -3.61
CA PRO A 291 27.23 -20.28 -2.32
C PRO A 291 28.65 -19.70 -2.40
N ASN A 292 29.30 -19.78 -3.57
CA ASN A 292 30.64 -19.25 -3.79
C ASN A 292 30.67 -17.77 -4.23
N THR A 293 29.52 -17.09 -4.23
CA THR A 293 29.43 -15.68 -4.60
C THR A 293 30.06 -14.79 -3.52
N ASN A 294 30.94 -13.87 -3.92
CA ASN A 294 31.45 -12.83 -3.02
C ASN A 294 30.36 -11.79 -2.73
N ILE A 295 29.54 -12.02 -1.69
CA ILE A 295 28.39 -11.17 -1.36
C ILE A 295 28.79 -9.71 -1.09
N PRO A 296 29.84 -9.40 -0.30
CA PRO A 296 30.31 -8.03 -0.11
C PRO A 296 30.60 -7.28 -1.41
N GLU A 297 31.30 -7.92 -2.34
CA GLU A 297 31.62 -7.32 -3.63
C GLU A 297 30.38 -7.16 -4.52
N ALA A 298 29.52 -8.20 -4.57
CA ALA A 298 28.26 -8.15 -5.31
C ALA A 298 27.33 -7.04 -4.80
N TYR A 299 27.31 -6.79 -3.47
CA TYR A 299 26.55 -5.69 -2.89
C TYR A 299 27.14 -4.33 -3.25
N ALA A 300 28.47 -4.17 -3.13
CA ALA A 300 29.16 -2.91 -3.41
C ALA A 300 29.06 -2.49 -4.88
N GLN A 301 29.02 -3.45 -5.80
CA GLN A 301 28.89 -3.22 -7.24
C GLN A 301 27.45 -3.35 -7.77
N GLY A 302 26.52 -3.81 -6.92
CA GLY A 302 25.15 -4.11 -7.28
C GLY A 302 24.28 -2.88 -7.49
N SER A 303 23.14 -3.08 -8.14
CA SER A 303 22.09 -2.07 -8.22
C SER A 303 21.37 -1.88 -6.89
N ASN A 304 20.53 -0.84 -6.78
CA ASN A 304 19.66 -0.65 -5.62
C ASN A 304 18.75 -1.87 -5.37
N GLU A 305 18.33 -2.58 -6.41
CA GLU A 305 17.51 -3.80 -6.29
C GLU A 305 18.32 -4.99 -5.76
N ASP A 306 19.60 -5.08 -6.13
CA ASP A 306 20.50 -6.12 -5.61
C ASP A 306 20.83 -5.87 -4.13
N GLN A 307 21.09 -4.61 -3.77
CA GLN A 307 21.30 -4.22 -2.37
C GLN A 307 20.06 -4.48 -1.51
N ALA A 308 18.87 -4.11 -2.02
CA ALA A 308 17.60 -4.42 -1.37
C ALA A 308 17.40 -5.94 -1.22
N PHE A 309 17.81 -6.74 -2.22
CA PHE A 309 17.73 -8.20 -2.16
C PHE A 309 18.58 -8.78 -1.03
N ILE A 310 19.84 -8.35 -0.91
CA ILE A 310 20.73 -8.79 0.18
C ILE A 310 20.18 -8.35 1.55
N GLN A 311 19.65 -7.13 1.67
CA GLN A 311 19.01 -6.68 2.90
C GLN A 311 17.78 -7.54 3.25
N ASN A 312 16.93 -7.82 2.27
CA ASN A 312 15.74 -8.66 2.47
C ASN A 312 16.12 -10.11 2.85
N LEU A 313 17.25 -10.63 2.35
CA LEU A 313 17.78 -11.94 2.76
C LEU A 313 18.20 -11.93 4.22
N ALA A 314 18.89 -10.88 4.67
CA ALA A 314 19.25 -10.71 6.08
C ALA A 314 17.99 -10.73 6.97
N LEU A 315 16.95 -9.99 6.56
CA LEU A 315 15.67 -9.94 7.29
C LEU A 315 14.96 -11.31 7.31
N PHE A 316 14.96 -12.03 6.21
CA PHE A 316 14.40 -13.39 6.15
C PHE A 316 15.14 -14.34 7.10
N PHE A 317 16.47 -14.44 6.97
CA PHE A 317 17.27 -15.36 7.79
C PHE A 317 17.19 -15.03 9.27
N THR A 318 17.35 -13.75 9.64
CA THR A 318 17.28 -13.35 11.05
C THR A 318 15.90 -13.58 11.66
N SER A 319 14.82 -13.30 10.92
CA SER A 319 13.45 -13.60 11.35
C SER A 319 13.23 -15.10 11.51
N PHE A 320 13.58 -15.89 10.50
CA PHE A 320 13.40 -17.34 10.52
C PHE A 320 14.19 -18.00 11.65
N PHE A 321 15.47 -17.68 11.80
CA PHE A 321 16.31 -18.30 12.82
C PHE A 321 15.90 -17.89 14.24
N LYS A 322 15.48 -16.63 14.42
CA LYS A 322 14.95 -16.18 15.71
C LYS A 322 13.73 -16.98 16.15
N SER A 323 12.81 -17.29 15.23
CA SER A 323 11.53 -17.91 15.55
C SER A 323 11.54 -19.45 15.44
N HIS A 324 12.34 -20.03 14.54
CA HIS A 324 12.19 -21.42 14.08
C HIS A 324 13.48 -22.24 13.95
N ILE A 325 14.65 -21.72 14.38
CA ILE A 325 15.93 -22.45 14.21
C ILE A 325 15.88 -23.89 14.74
N ARG A 326 15.25 -24.10 15.90
CA ARG A 326 15.12 -25.43 16.54
C ARG A 326 14.37 -26.44 15.69
N VAL A 327 13.44 -25.98 14.84
CA VAL A 327 12.69 -26.86 13.95
C VAL A 327 13.62 -27.49 12.90
N LEU A 328 14.67 -26.78 12.49
CA LEU A 328 15.68 -27.26 11.56
C LEU A 328 16.74 -28.18 12.21
N GLU A 329 16.79 -28.27 13.54
CA GLU A 329 17.73 -29.15 14.27
C GLU A 329 17.21 -30.59 14.40
N SER A 330 16.01 -30.87 13.88
CA SER A 330 15.29 -32.13 14.06
C SER A 330 15.82 -33.31 13.23
N SER A 331 16.52 -33.06 12.12
CA SER A 331 17.05 -34.10 11.24
C SER A 331 18.41 -33.67 10.66
N GLN A 332 19.26 -34.65 10.31
CA GLN A 332 20.57 -34.35 9.73
C GLN A 332 20.46 -33.60 8.39
N GLU A 333 19.44 -33.90 7.60
CA GLU A 333 19.16 -33.20 6.34
C GLU A 333 18.82 -31.72 6.59
N ASN A 334 17.93 -31.45 7.55
CA ASN A 334 17.57 -30.08 7.92
C ASN A 334 18.76 -29.30 8.49
N ILE A 335 19.61 -29.96 9.28
CA ILE A 335 20.83 -29.36 9.83
C ILE A 335 21.78 -28.92 8.71
N ASN A 336 21.94 -29.72 7.64
CA ASN A 336 22.79 -29.34 6.52
C ASN A 336 22.28 -28.06 5.82
N VAL A 337 20.96 -27.93 5.64
CA VAL A 337 20.35 -26.74 5.03
C VAL A 337 20.40 -25.53 5.98
N LEU A 338 20.26 -25.75 7.29
CA LEU A 338 20.47 -24.72 8.31
C LEU A 338 21.89 -24.15 8.24
N LEU A 339 22.91 -25.01 8.21
CA LEU A 339 24.31 -24.57 8.12
C LEU A 339 24.57 -23.75 6.86
N MET A 340 24.00 -24.12 5.72
CA MET A 340 24.08 -23.31 4.49
C MET A 340 23.46 -21.92 4.67
N GLY A 341 22.29 -21.81 5.29
CA GLY A 341 21.66 -20.51 5.53
C GLY A 341 22.42 -19.64 6.54
N LEU A 342 23.02 -20.26 7.57
CA LEU A 342 23.92 -19.56 8.49
C LEU A 342 25.17 -19.03 7.77
N ASP A 343 25.72 -19.79 6.82
CA ASP A 343 26.84 -19.34 5.99
C ASP A 343 26.46 -18.14 5.11
N TYR A 344 25.28 -18.16 4.46
CA TYR A 344 24.77 -16.98 3.76
C TYR A 344 24.67 -15.77 4.70
N LEU A 345 24.10 -15.95 5.89
CA LEU A 345 23.95 -14.86 6.86
C LEU A 345 25.30 -14.29 7.32
N ILE A 346 26.30 -15.14 7.54
CA ILE A 346 27.68 -14.72 7.85
C ILE A 346 28.26 -13.91 6.70
N ASN A 347 28.15 -14.38 5.46
CA ASN A 347 28.65 -13.67 4.29
C ASN A 347 27.96 -12.31 4.09
N ILE A 348 26.65 -12.24 4.35
CA ILE A 348 25.88 -10.99 4.31
C ILE A 348 26.35 -10.01 5.41
N SER A 349 26.78 -10.49 6.58
CA SER A 349 27.22 -9.62 7.68
C SER A 349 28.55 -8.88 7.43
N TYR A 350 29.27 -9.22 6.35
CA TYR A 350 30.48 -8.52 5.91
C TYR A 350 30.22 -7.37 4.93
N VAL A 351 28.96 -7.20 4.51
CA VAL A 351 28.47 -6.05 3.76
C VAL A 351 28.27 -4.88 4.72
#